data_AF-A0A6N2LC76-F1
#
_entry.id   AF-A0A6N2LC76-F1
#
_cell.length_a   1.000
_cell.length_b   1.000
_cell.length_c   1.000
_cell.angle_alpha   90.00
_cell.angle_beta   90.00
_cell.angle_gamma   90.00
#
_symmetry.space_group_name_H-M   'P 1'
#
loop_
_entity.id
_entity.type
_entity.pdbx_description
1 polymer ?
#
loop_
_entity_poly.entity_id
_entity_poly.type
_entity_poly.pdbx_seq_one_letter_code
_entity_poly.pdbx_strand_id
1 'polypeptide(L)'
;MASPTVSKTRSVLEGLVRQGSFKWLLGKGSSFNEEFEEMESSPSAGRNWIAELSPLANVVVRRCSKALALSTQVTGHLADKKFRRLTYDMMLAWATPAAASQPFLNVDEDITVGLEAFSRISPAVPIIANVVTSENLFDVLTKTTDGRLQFSIYDKYLSGLERAIKKMKTQSDSSLLSTVRLSRREKILEVDGTVTTQPVLEHVGISTWPGRLTLTDHALYFEALHVVSYDKPKIYDLSDDLKQIIKPELTGPWGTRLFDKAVSYKSISLSEPAVIEFPELKGHTRRDFWLAIIREILYVHRFIKKFEISGVERDEALSKAVLGILRLQAIKKLVLKFCLL
;
A
#
# COMPACT_ATOMS: atom_id res chain seq x y z
N MET A 1 36.84 -6.65 -27.50
CA MET A 1 36.94 -7.06 -26.08
C MET A 1 35.72 -6.52 -25.35
N ALA A 2 34.71 -7.37 -25.14
CA ALA A 2 33.51 -7.00 -24.40
C ALA A 2 33.60 -7.58 -22.98
N SER A 3 33.48 -6.72 -21.98
CA SER A 3 33.40 -7.11 -20.56
C SER A 3 31.98 -7.60 -20.23
N PRO A 4 31.79 -8.68 -19.46
CA PRO A 4 30.47 -9.07 -19.00
C PRO A 4 30.14 -8.36 -17.69
N THR A 5 29.22 -7.39 -17.72
CA THR A 5 28.55 -6.88 -16.52
C THR A 5 27.53 -7.91 -16.06
N VAL A 6 27.96 -8.84 -15.21
CA VAL A 6 27.09 -9.71 -14.43
C VAL A 6 26.32 -8.84 -13.43
N SER A 7 24.98 -8.85 -13.54
CA SER A 7 24.07 -8.16 -12.62
C SER A 7 24.31 -8.61 -11.18
N LYS A 8 24.72 -7.67 -10.32
CA LYS A 8 25.03 -7.83 -8.90
C LYS A 8 23.88 -8.43 -8.07
N THR A 9 22.65 -8.45 -8.62
CA THR A 9 21.45 -9.03 -8.01
C THR A 9 21.33 -10.54 -8.27
N ARG A 10 21.87 -11.03 -9.40
CA ARG A 10 21.87 -12.46 -9.76
C ARG A 10 22.70 -13.29 -8.78
N SER A 11 23.81 -12.73 -8.29
CA SER A 11 24.69 -13.37 -7.32
C SER A 11 24.15 -13.40 -5.88
N VAL A 12 23.14 -12.60 -5.54
CA VAL A 12 22.62 -12.53 -4.15
C VAL A 12 21.56 -13.59 -3.90
N LEU A 13 20.64 -13.83 -4.85
CA LEU A 13 19.70 -14.95 -4.74
C LEU A 13 20.41 -16.30 -4.88
N GLU A 14 21.38 -16.40 -5.80
CA GLU A 14 22.28 -17.57 -5.84
C GLU A 14 23.14 -17.66 -4.59
N GLY A 15 23.54 -16.53 -3.99
CA GLY A 15 24.26 -16.44 -2.72
C GLY A 15 23.44 -16.92 -1.53
N LEU A 16 22.16 -16.55 -1.41
CA LEU A 16 21.23 -17.01 -0.37
C LEU A 16 20.88 -18.51 -0.53
N VAL A 17 20.78 -18.98 -1.77
CA VAL A 17 20.61 -20.42 -2.09
C VAL A 17 21.89 -21.21 -1.78
N ARG A 18 23.08 -20.66 -2.06
CA ARG A 18 24.39 -21.29 -1.80
C ARG A 18 24.87 -21.17 -0.35
N GLN A 19 24.50 -20.12 0.39
CA GLN A 19 24.85 -19.88 1.80
C GLN A 19 24.01 -20.73 2.79
N GLY A 20 23.21 -21.68 2.30
CA GLY A 20 22.48 -22.63 3.17
C GLY A 20 21.15 -22.11 3.73
N SER A 21 20.76 -20.85 3.47
CA SER A 21 19.50 -20.27 3.97
C SER A 21 18.24 -20.83 3.28
N PHE A 22 18.40 -21.48 2.12
CA PHE A 22 17.34 -22.19 1.40
C PHE A 22 17.64 -23.69 1.21
N LYS A 23 18.60 -24.27 1.94
CA LYS A 23 18.85 -25.72 1.90
C LYS A 23 17.60 -26.53 2.29
N TRP A 24 16.70 -25.95 3.08
CA TRP A 24 15.40 -26.55 3.45
C TRP A 24 14.42 -26.70 2.28
N LEU A 25 14.51 -25.88 1.23
CA LEU A 25 13.66 -26.02 0.02
C LEU A 25 14.10 -27.20 -0.86
N LEU A 26 15.33 -27.68 -0.71
CA LEU A 26 15.94 -28.72 -1.54
C LEU A 26 16.48 -29.91 -0.73
N GLY A 27 16.29 -29.89 0.59
CA GLY A 27 16.92 -30.82 1.53
C GLY A 27 15.99 -31.95 1.92
N LYS A 28 16.33 -33.17 1.50
CA LYS A 28 15.86 -34.38 2.18
C LYS A 28 16.44 -34.37 3.61
N GLY A 29 15.58 -34.12 4.61
CA GLY A 29 15.76 -34.55 5.99
C GLY A 29 16.38 -33.53 6.97
N SER A 30 15.58 -32.58 7.46
CA SER A 30 15.57 -32.25 8.89
C SER A 30 14.24 -32.77 9.44
N SER A 31 14.26 -33.50 10.57
CA SER A 31 13.04 -34.10 11.11
C SER A 31 12.18 -32.98 11.73
N PHE A 32 10.91 -32.93 11.36
CA PHE A 32 9.93 -31.98 11.89
C PHE A 32 9.90 -31.94 13.43
N ASN A 33 10.22 -33.07 14.08
CA ASN A 33 10.27 -33.19 15.54
C ASN A 33 11.40 -32.40 16.18
N GLU A 34 12.61 -32.41 15.61
CA GLU A 34 13.74 -31.65 16.15
C GLU A 34 13.48 -30.13 16.07
N GLU A 35 12.81 -29.68 15.01
CA GLU A 35 12.46 -28.27 14.84
C GLU A 35 11.28 -27.83 15.71
N PHE A 36 10.34 -28.74 15.97
CA PHE A 36 9.26 -28.54 16.93
C PHE A 36 9.81 -28.43 18.36
N GLU A 37 10.75 -29.30 18.74
CA GLU A 37 11.45 -29.26 20.03
C GLU A 37 12.32 -28.00 20.20
N GLU A 38 13.03 -27.55 19.15
CA GLU A 38 13.77 -26.27 19.15
C GLU A 38 12.81 -25.05 19.28
N MET A 39 11.59 -25.20 18.75
CA MET A 39 10.56 -24.18 18.82
C MET A 39 9.90 -24.08 20.18
N GLU A 40 9.64 -25.20 20.85
CA GLU A 40 9.11 -25.26 22.22
C GLU A 40 10.16 -24.88 23.28
N SER A 41 11.43 -25.22 23.07
CA SER A 41 12.53 -24.93 24.00
C SER A 41 13.04 -23.48 23.94
N SER A 42 12.65 -22.70 22.93
CA SER A 42 13.01 -21.28 22.81
C SER A 42 12.37 -20.46 23.96
N PRO A 43 13.09 -19.56 24.67
CA PRO A 43 12.51 -18.72 25.74
C PRO A 43 11.43 -17.72 25.26
N SER A 44 11.19 -17.65 23.95
CA SER A 44 10.09 -16.90 23.30
C SER A 44 8.93 -17.79 22.80
N ALA A 45 8.97 -19.11 23.04
CA ALA A 45 8.06 -20.11 22.45
C ALA A 45 6.58 -19.77 22.70
N GLY A 46 6.24 -19.39 23.94
CA GLY A 46 4.88 -19.03 24.32
C GLY A 46 4.34 -17.73 23.69
N ARG A 47 5.20 -16.85 23.15
CA ARG A 47 4.76 -15.57 22.54
C ARG A 47 4.46 -15.67 21.04
N ASN A 48 4.94 -16.71 20.37
CA ASN A 48 4.82 -16.87 18.92
C ASN A 48 3.92 -18.05 18.52
N TRP A 49 3.28 -18.70 19.49
CA TRP A 49 2.33 -19.77 19.25
C TRP A 49 0.92 -19.22 19.04
N ILE A 50 0.30 -19.55 17.91
CA ILE A 50 -1.09 -19.21 17.63
C ILE A 50 -1.92 -20.43 18.02
N ALA A 51 -2.68 -20.29 19.11
CA ALA A 51 -3.44 -21.39 19.70
C ALA A 51 -4.45 -22.04 18.73
N GLU A 52 -4.95 -21.27 17.76
CA GLU A 52 -5.90 -21.72 16.73
C GLU A 52 -5.25 -22.55 15.61
N LEU A 53 -3.92 -22.56 15.52
CA LEU A 53 -3.19 -23.22 14.43
C LEU A 53 -2.64 -24.58 14.85
N SER A 54 -2.60 -25.50 13.90
CA SER A 54 -1.90 -26.76 14.08
C SER A 54 -0.40 -26.53 14.33
N PRO A 55 0.30 -27.47 14.98
CA PRO A 55 1.73 -27.36 15.19
C PRO A 55 2.53 -27.10 13.90
N LEU A 56 2.18 -27.80 12.83
CA LEU A 56 2.82 -27.65 11.52
C LEU A 56 2.56 -26.27 10.91
N ALA A 57 1.34 -25.74 11.03
CA ALA A 57 1.02 -24.39 10.54
C ALA A 57 1.78 -23.30 11.32
N ASN A 58 1.93 -23.45 12.64
CA ASN A 58 2.75 -22.56 13.47
C ASN A 58 4.23 -22.55 13.02
N VAL A 59 4.80 -23.72 12.75
CA VAL A 59 6.17 -23.84 12.22
C VAL A 59 6.30 -23.13 10.87
N VAL A 60 5.35 -23.35 9.95
CA VAL A 60 5.35 -22.70 8.63
C VAL A 60 5.28 -21.18 8.77
N VAL A 61 4.36 -20.65 9.58
CA VAL A 61 4.24 -19.19 9.81
C VAL A 61 5.54 -18.61 10.36
N ARG A 62 6.14 -19.24 11.37
CA ARG A 62 7.39 -18.76 11.98
C ARG A 62 8.54 -18.77 10.98
N ARG A 63 8.70 -19.83 10.19
CA ARG A 63 9.75 -19.96 9.17
C ARG A 63 9.55 -18.93 8.05
N CYS A 64 8.32 -18.79 7.53
CA CYS A 64 7.98 -17.81 6.51
C CYS A 64 8.26 -16.38 7.01
N SER A 65 7.82 -16.05 8.24
CA SER A 65 8.07 -14.74 8.85
C SER A 65 9.58 -14.43 8.94
N LYS A 66 10.39 -15.37 9.45
CA LYS A 66 11.86 -15.20 9.49
C LYS A 66 12.49 -15.03 8.11
N ALA A 67 12.10 -15.86 7.14
CA ALA A 67 12.64 -15.80 5.78
C ALA A 67 12.26 -14.49 5.05
N LEU A 68 11.02 -14.04 5.23
CA LEU A 68 10.52 -12.78 4.67
C LEU A 68 11.17 -11.57 5.35
N ALA A 69 11.40 -11.62 6.66
CA ALA A 69 12.14 -10.58 7.37
C ALA A 69 13.56 -10.39 6.80
N LEU A 70 14.27 -11.47 6.45
CA LEU A 70 15.57 -11.38 5.79
C LEU A 70 15.45 -10.88 4.35
N SER A 71 14.47 -11.38 3.59
CA SER A 71 14.28 -11.02 2.18
C SER A 71 13.90 -9.54 2.01
N THR A 72 13.19 -8.97 2.98
CA THR A 72 12.71 -7.58 2.94
C THR A 72 13.80 -6.55 3.29
N GLN A 73 14.94 -6.96 3.86
CA GLN A 73 16.10 -6.10 4.06
C GLN A 73 16.71 -5.62 2.73
N VAL A 74 16.47 -6.36 1.64
CA VAL A 74 16.91 -5.96 0.31
C VAL A 74 16.01 -4.84 -0.22
N THR A 75 16.62 -3.69 -0.52
CA THR A 75 15.92 -2.56 -1.12
C THR A 75 15.33 -2.94 -2.47
N GLY A 76 14.03 -2.67 -2.66
CA GLY A 76 13.35 -2.97 -3.91
C GLY A 76 12.96 -4.44 -4.10
N HIS A 77 12.88 -5.24 -3.03
CA HIS A 77 12.42 -6.63 -3.07
C HIS A 77 11.09 -6.83 -3.81
N LEU A 78 10.16 -5.87 -3.75
CA LEU A 78 8.91 -5.94 -4.53
C LEU A 78 9.12 -5.90 -6.06
N ALA A 79 10.24 -5.39 -6.55
CA ALA A 79 10.57 -5.43 -7.98
C ALA A 79 11.05 -6.83 -8.42
N ASP A 80 11.50 -7.66 -7.48
CA ASP A 80 12.00 -9.01 -7.76
C ASP A 80 10.83 -10.00 -7.92
N LYS A 81 10.69 -10.55 -9.14
CA LYS A 81 9.68 -11.57 -9.45
C LYS A 81 9.85 -12.83 -8.61
N LYS A 82 11.08 -13.19 -8.24
CA LYS A 82 11.35 -14.37 -7.40
C LYS A 82 10.83 -14.15 -5.98
N PHE A 83 11.00 -12.95 -5.42
CA PHE A 83 10.42 -12.57 -4.14
C PHE A 83 8.88 -12.66 -4.16
N ARG A 84 8.22 -12.12 -5.20
CA ARG A 84 6.76 -12.20 -5.32
C ARG A 84 6.25 -13.63 -5.46
N ARG A 85 6.99 -14.47 -6.21
CA ARG A 85 6.63 -15.87 -6.35
C ARG A 85 6.84 -16.62 -5.03
N LEU A 86 7.94 -16.35 -4.33
CA LEU A 86 8.23 -16.91 -3.02
C LEU A 86 7.12 -16.58 -2.00
N THR A 87 6.68 -15.34 -1.91
CA THR A 87 5.61 -14.97 -0.96
C THR A 87 4.29 -15.67 -1.28
N TYR A 88 3.99 -15.88 -2.57
CA TYR A 88 2.81 -16.63 -3.00
C TYR A 88 2.93 -18.13 -2.69
N ASP A 89 4.06 -18.75 -3.01
CA ASP A 89 4.30 -20.17 -2.73
C ASP A 89 4.29 -20.44 -1.21
N MET A 90 4.75 -19.49 -0.37
CA MET A 90 4.61 -19.57 1.09
C MET A 90 3.14 -19.59 1.54
N MET A 91 2.25 -18.85 0.88
CA MET A 91 0.80 -18.91 1.16
C MET A 91 0.22 -20.27 0.76
N LEU A 92 0.62 -20.82 -0.38
CA LEU A 92 0.20 -22.16 -0.81
C LEU A 92 0.67 -23.25 0.16
N ALA A 93 1.93 -23.19 0.58
CA ALA A 93 2.49 -24.11 1.56
C ALA A 93 1.78 -24.02 2.92
N TRP A 94 1.35 -22.83 3.32
CA TRP A 94 0.55 -22.66 4.53
C TRP A 94 -0.84 -23.27 4.41
N ALA A 95 -1.50 -23.14 3.25
CA ALA A 95 -2.83 -23.68 3.00
C ALA A 95 -2.85 -25.22 3.01
N THR A 96 -1.80 -25.83 2.44
CA THR A 96 -1.69 -27.30 2.36
C THR A 96 -0.28 -27.77 2.78
N PRO A 97 0.05 -27.76 4.09
CA PRO A 97 1.40 -28.06 4.56
C PRO A 97 1.89 -29.48 4.21
N ALA A 98 0.96 -30.43 4.05
CA ALA A 98 1.26 -31.82 3.72
C ALA A 98 1.57 -32.06 2.22
N ALA A 99 1.19 -31.13 1.33
CA ALA A 99 1.41 -31.27 -0.11
C ALA A 99 2.84 -30.93 -0.56
N ALA A 100 3.67 -30.38 0.33
CA ALA A 100 5.05 -29.98 0.04
C ALA A 100 5.99 -31.16 -0.32
N SER A 101 5.54 -32.41 -0.16
CA SER A 101 6.28 -33.63 -0.49
C SER A 101 6.01 -34.17 -1.90
N GLN A 102 5.03 -33.61 -2.63
CA GLN A 102 4.69 -34.02 -3.98
C GLN A 102 5.37 -33.07 -4.99
N PRO A 103 6.25 -33.57 -5.89
CA PRO A 103 6.73 -32.74 -6.98
C PRO A 103 5.52 -32.33 -7.82
N PHE A 104 5.29 -31.03 -7.98
CA PHE A 104 4.27 -30.48 -8.87
C PHE A 104 4.61 -30.88 -10.31
N LEU A 105 4.18 -32.08 -10.73
CA LEU A 105 4.20 -32.52 -12.11
C LEU A 105 3.12 -31.70 -12.83
N ASN A 106 3.52 -30.97 -13.87
CA ASN A 106 2.67 -30.32 -14.88
C ASN A 106 1.16 -30.46 -14.65
N VAL A 107 0.55 -29.52 -13.91
CA VAL A 107 -0.87 -29.24 -14.04
C VAL A 107 -1.00 -27.73 -14.14
N ASP A 108 -1.51 -27.30 -15.29
CA ASP A 108 -2.08 -25.99 -15.60
C ASP A 108 -3.36 -25.71 -14.78
N GLU A 109 -3.45 -26.27 -13.57
CA GLU A 109 -4.44 -25.91 -12.57
C GLU A 109 -3.84 -24.75 -11.79
N ASP A 110 -4.45 -23.57 -11.93
CA ASP A 110 -4.12 -22.39 -11.15
C ASP A 110 -4.27 -22.70 -9.65
N ILE A 111 -3.22 -23.24 -9.01
CA ILE A 111 -3.20 -23.43 -7.57
C ILE A 111 -3.39 -22.04 -6.96
N THR A 112 -4.53 -21.86 -6.29
CA THR A 112 -4.95 -20.55 -5.77
C THR A 112 -4.80 -20.47 -4.27
N VAL A 113 -4.61 -19.23 -3.79
CA VAL A 113 -4.50 -18.92 -2.37
C VAL A 113 -5.87 -18.55 -1.82
N GLY A 114 -6.26 -19.16 -0.69
CA GLY A 114 -7.45 -18.78 0.06
C GLY A 114 -7.20 -17.63 1.05
N LEU A 115 -8.29 -17.06 1.58
CA LEU A 115 -8.27 -15.93 2.51
C LEU A 115 -7.35 -16.15 3.71
N GLU A 116 -7.49 -17.30 4.38
CA GLU A 116 -6.72 -17.63 5.58
C GLU A 116 -5.21 -17.58 5.33
N ALA A 117 -4.74 -18.23 4.26
CA ALA A 117 -3.34 -18.24 3.89
C ALA A 117 -2.80 -16.84 3.59
N PHE A 118 -3.59 -16.05 2.84
CA PHE A 118 -3.24 -14.68 2.52
C PHE A 118 -3.13 -13.80 3.78
N SER A 119 -4.13 -13.84 4.66
CA SER A 119 -4.20 -13.03 5.88
C SER A 119 -3.13 -13.41 6.91
N ARG A 120 -2.60 -14.64 6.88
CA ARG A 120 -1.55 -15.10 7.80
C ARG A 120 -0.14 -14.78 7.30
N ILE A 121 0.13 -14.95 6.00
CA ILE A 121 1.47 -14.78 5.45
C ILE A 121 1.73 -13.35 4.95
N SER A 122 0.76 -12.72 4.26
CA SER A 122 0.99 -11.41 3.64
C SER A 122 1.39 -10.31 4.64
N PRO A 123 0.80 -10.23 5.85
CA PRO A 123 1.19 -9.21 6.82
C PRO A 123 2.59 -9.38 7.42
N ALA A 124 3.25 -10.52 7.22
CA ALA A 124 4.67 -10.69 7.56
C ALA A 124 5.57 -9.77 6.72
N VAL A 125 5.05 -9.23 5.60
CA VAL A 125 5.65 -8.14 4.85
C VAL A 125 4.73 -6.92 4.99
N PRO A 126 4.98 -6.01 5.96
CA PRO A 126 4.08 -4.89 6.27
C PRO A 126 3.88 -3.90 5.14
N ILE A 127 4.63 -4.01 4.04
CA ILE A 127 4.41 -3.25 2.80
C ILE A 127 3.26 -3.88 1.99
N ILE A 128 3.18 -5.22 1.93
CA ILE A 128 2.17 -5.97 1.15
C ILE A 128 0.80 -5.84 1.80
N ALA A 129 0.63 -6.27 3.05
CA ALA A 129 -0.66 -6.22 3.73
C ALA A 129 -0.52 -5.76 5.18
N ASN A 130 -1.61 -5.24 5.75
CA ASN A 130 -1.74 -4.99 7.19
C ASN A 130 -2.77 -5.98 7.73
N VAL A 131 -2.49 -6.57 8.90
CA VAL A 131 -3.36 -7.54 9.60
C VAL A 131 -4.81 -7.08 9.71
N VAL A 132 -5.06 -5.78 9.92
CA VAL A 132 -6.40 -5.21 10.08
C VAL A 132 -7.16 -5.08 8.76
N THR A 133 -6.44 -4.98 7.64
CA THR A 133 -7.03 -4.71 6.31
C THR A 133 -6.87 -5.87 5.33
N SER A 134 -6.31 -7.00 5.77
CA SER A 134 -5.94 -8.11 4.87
C SER A 134 -7.16 -8.75 4.24
N GLU A 135 -8.25 -8.91 4.98
CA GLU A 135 -9.53 -9.44 4.47
C GLU A 135 -10.10 -8.53 3.38
N ASN A 136 -10.26 -7.23 3.68
CA ASN A 136 -10.71 -6.24 2.69
C ASN A 136 -9.83 -6.21 1.43
N LEU A 137 -8.51 -6.31 1.60
CA LEU A 137 -7.58 -6.37 0.46
C LEU A 137 -7.79 -7.66 -0.34
N PHE A 138 -7.92 -8.80 0.32
CA PHE A 138 -8.15 -10.09 -0.32
C PHE A 138 -9.44 -10.07 -1.14
N ASP A 139 -10.55 -9.63 -0.54
CA ASP A 139 -11.85 -9.54 -1.20
C ASP A 139 -11.80 -8.74 -2.50
N VAL A 140 -11.07 -7.61 -2.48
CA VAL A 140 -10.90 -6.79 -3.68
C VAL A 140 -10.03 -7.49 -4.73
N LEU A 141 -8.96 -8.18 -4.31
CA LEU A 141 -8.10 -8.93 -5.22
C LEU A 141 -8.83 -10.15 -5.84
N THR A 142 -9.74 -10.77 -5.10
CA THR A 142 -10.43 -11.99 -5.54
C THR A 142 -11.86 -11.77 -6.02
N LYS A 143 -12.26 -10.51 -6.23
CA LYS A 143 -13.63 -10.15 -6.62
C LYS A 143 -14.13 -10.88 -7.87
N THR A 144 -13.24 -11.18 -8.81
CA THR A 144 -13.55 -11.86 -10.08
C THR A 144 -13.19 -13.34 -10.09
N THR A 145 -12.71 -13.88 -8.97
CA THR A 145 -12.16 -15.23 -8.87
C THR A 145 -12.77 -16.02 -7.70
N ASP A 146 -14.01 -15.70 -7.33
CA ASP A 146 -14.79 -16.44 -6.33
C ASP A 146 -14.02 -16.71 -5.02
N GLY A 147 -13.35 -15.68 -4.49
CA GLY A 147 -12.60 -15.81 -3.24
C GLY A 147 -11.29 -16.60 -3.35
N ARG A 148 -10.76 -16.82 -4.56
CA ARG A 148 -9.50 -17.53 -4.81
C ARG A 148 -8.46 -16.62 -5.43
N LEU A 149 -7.36 -16.37 -4.74
CA LEU A 149 -6.29 -15.49 -5.23
C LEU A 149 -5.36 -16.24 -6.17
N GLN A 150 -5.43 -15.92 -7.46
CA GLN A 150 -4.47 -16.38 -8.47
C GLN A 150 -3.13 -15.63 -8.40
N PHE A 151 -2.03 -16.30 -8.74
CA PHE A 151 -0.70 -15.68 -8.75
C PHE A 151 -0.63 -14.49 -9.71
N SER A 152 -1.31 -14.57 -10.86
CA SER A 152 -1.32 -13.50 -11.87
C SER A 152 -1.89 -12.18 -11.32
N ILE A 153 -2.93 -12.27 -10.46
CA ILE A 153 -3.55 -11.12 -9.79
C ILE A 153 -2.60 -10.59 -8.72
N TYR A 154 -2.04 -11.48 -7.90
CA TYR A 154 -1.09 -11.12 -6.85
C TYR A 154 0.18 -10.43 -7.40
N ASP A 155 0.75 -10.94 -8.50
CA ASP A 155 1.91 -10.35 -9.17
C ASP A 155 1.58 -8.97 -9.76
N LYS A 156 0.38 -8.81 -10.36
CA LYS A 156 -0.10 -7.50 -10.85
C LYS A 156 -0.26 -6.50 -9.71
N TYR A 157 -0.80 -6.94 -8.56
CA TYR A 157 -0.93 -6.11 -7.36
C TYR A 157 0.42 -5.65 -6.83
N LEU A 158 1.37 -6.58 -6.60
CA LEU A 158 2.71 -6.23 -6.11
C LEU A 158 3.49 -5.34 -7.09
N SER A 159 3.33 -5.58 -8.39
CA SER A 159 3.87 -4.68 -9.43
C SER A 159 3.23 -3.28 -9.38
N GLY A 160 1.93 -3.19 -9.10
CA GLY A 160 1.21 -1.94 -8.88
C GLY A 160 1.75 -1.17 -7.68
N LEU A 161 1.97 -1.88 -6.58
CA LEU A 161 2.46 -1.34 -5.32
C LEU A 161 3.91 -0.84 -5.45
N GLU A 162 4.77 -1.59 -6.11
CA GLU A 162 6.14 -1.18 -6.41
C GLU A 162 6.18 0.14 -7.21
N ARG A 163 5.32 0.27 -8.22
CA ARG A 163 5.18 1.51 -8.99
C ARG A 163 4.64 2.67 -8.16
N ALA A 164 3.70 2.41 -7.25
CA ALA A 164 3.18 3.43 -6.34
C ALA A 164 4.28 3.96 -5.40
N ILE A 165 5.07 3.05 -4.82
CA ILE A 165 6.21 3.41 -3.96
C ILE A 165 7.26 4.22 -4.73
N LYS A 166 7.61 3.79 -5.95
CA LYS A 166 8.54 4.54 -6.81
C LYS A 166 8.01 5.92 -7.15
N LYS A 167 6.74 6.03 -7.55
CA LYS A 167 6.09 7.32 -7.83
C LYS A 167 6.18 8.26 -6.62
N MET A 168 5.79 7.79 -5.43
CA MET A 168 5.83 8.59 -4.20
C MET A 168 7.25 9.08 -3.89
N LYS A 169 8.27 8.21 -4.00
CA LYS A 169 9.68 8.58 -3.79
C LYS A 169 10.12 9.65 -4.79
N THR A 170 9.95 9.39 -6.08
CA THR A 170 10.34 10.34 -7.14
C THR A 170 9.63 11.69 -6.99
N GLN A 171 8.34 11.71 -6.62
CA GLN A 171 7.62 12.95 -6.37
C GLN A 171 8.16 13.66 -5.12
N SER A 172 8.47 12.92 -4.05
CA SER A 172 8.99 13.49 -2.81
C SER A 172 10.40 14.07 -2.98
N ASP A 173 11.21 13.48 -3.86
CA ASP A 173 12.57 13.95 -4.19
C ASP A 173 12.56 15.11 -5.21
N SER A 174 11.41 15.43 -5.81
CA SER A 174 11.29 16.50 -6.80
C SER A 174 11.31 17.90 -6.16
N SER A 175 11.56 18.92 -6.97
CA SER A 175 11.49 20.32 -6.51
C SER A 175 10.07 20.82 -6.23
N LEU A 176 9.04 20.01 -6.53
CA LEU A 176 7.63 20.35 -6.33
C LEU A 176 7.37 20.70 -4.85
N LEU A 177 6.91 21.94 -4.62
CA LEU A 177 6.60 22.46 -3.29
C LEU A 177 7.79 22.38 -2.29
N SER A 178 9.02 22.27 -2.79
CA SER A 178 10.23 22.08 -1.97
C SER A 178 10.39 23.17 -0.90
N THR A 179 10.23 24.44 -1.26
CA THR A 179 10.30 25.57 -0.32
C THR A 179 9.37 25.44 0.89
N VAL A 180 8.19 24.84 0.72
CA VAL A 180 7.16 24.75 1.76
C VAL A 180 7.27 23.44 2.55
N ARG A 181 7.55 22.33 1.85
CA ARG A 181 7.61 20.98 2.44
C ARG A 181 8.89 20.69 3.22
N LEU A 182 10.00 21.37 2.90
CA LEU A 182 11.33 21.05 3.46
C LEU A 182 11.38 21.17 4.98
N SER A 183 10.62 22.09 5.58
CA SER A 183 10.57 22.29 7.03
C SER A 183 10.04 21.07 7.78
N ARG A 184 9.06 20.37 7.20
CA ARG A 184 8.39 19.19 7.78
C ARG A 184 8.82 17.88 7.13
N ARG A 185 9.69 17.93 6.12
CA ARG A 185 10.15 16.77 5.32
C ARG A 185 8.99 15.90 4.84
N GLU A 186 7.91 16.55 4.43
CA GLU A 186 6.68 15.87 4.03
C GLU A 186 6.96 14.94 2.84
N LYS A 187 6.12 13.92 2.63
CA LYS A 187 6.17 13.04 1.44
C LYS A 187 5.02 13.38 0.52
N ILE A 188 5.23 13.42 -0.81
CA ILE A 188 4.14 13.63 -1.77
C ILE A 188 3.47 12.28 -2.01
N LEU A 189 2.19 12.17 -1.68
CA LEU A 189 1.44 10.92 -1.79
C LEU A 189 0.65 10.86 -3.10
N GLU A 190 0.07 11.98 -3.52
CA GLU A 190 -0.71 12.06 -4.76
C GLU A 190 -0.69 13.48 -5.34
N VAL A 191 -0.72 13.57 -6.67
CA VAL A 191 -0.79 14.84 -7.41
C VAL A 191 -1.78 14.67 -8.56
N ASP A 192 -2.70 15.60 -8.71
CA ASP A 192 -3.72 15.62 -9.76
C ASP A 192 -3.95 17.06 -10.24
N GLY A 193 -4.55 17.25 -11.42
CA GLY A 193 -4.63 18.57 -12.06
C GLY A 193 -3.31 19.07 -12.67
N THR A 194 -2.43 18.14 -13.03
CA THR A 194 -1.24 18.38 -13.86
C THR A 194 -1.58 18.54 -15.34
N VAL A 195 -0.61 18.93 -16.17
CA VAL A 195 -0.74 19.01 -17.65
C VAL A 195 -1.27 17.71 -18.27
N THR A 196 -0.98 16.56 -17.68
CA THR A 196 -1.36 15.23 -18.20
C THR A 196 -2.68 14.69 -17.65
N THR A 197 -3.35 15.42 -16.77
CA THR A 197 -4.56 14.98 -16.04
C THR A 197 -5.63 16.06 -16.14
N GLN A 198 -6.91 15.69 -16.00
CA GLN A 198 -7.97 16.70 -15.92
C GLN A 198 -7.72 17.67 -14.76
N PRO A 199 -8.05 18.97 -14.89
CA PRO A 199 -7.86 19.92 -13.80
C PRO A 199 -8.68 19.52 -12.56
N VAL A 200 -8.20 19.94 -11.40
CA VAL A 200 -8.99 20.00 -10.16
C VAL A 200 -9.49 21.43 -10.03
N LEU A 201 -10.73 21.62 -9.59
CA LEU A 201 -11.31 22.95 -9.42
C LEU A 201 -11.45 23.28 -7.93
N GLU A 202 -10.96 24.44 -7.50
CA GLU A 202 -11.23 24.98 -6.17
C GLU A 202 -12.34 26.02 -6.27
N HIS A 203 -13.40 25.85 -5.48
CA HIS A 203 -14.45 26.84 -5.31
C HIS A 203 -14.28 27.57 -3.99
N VAL A 204 -14.24 28.90 -4.06
CA VAL A 204 -14.18 29.81 -2.91
C VAL A 204 -15.23 30.89 -3.13
N GLY A 205 -16.24 30.93 -2.26
CA GLY A 205 -17.44 31.73 -2.48
C GLY A 205 -18.09 31.40 -3.82
N ILE A 206 -18.17 32.40 -4.70
CA ILE A 206 -18.71 32.30 -6.07
C ILE A 206 -17.66 32.08 -7.16
N SER A 207 -16.37 32.01 -6.79
CA SER A 207 -15.26 31.90 -7.74
C SER A 207 -14.79 30.47 -7.87
N THR A 208 -14.44 30.07 -9.09
CA THR A 208 -13.89 28.74 -9.41
C THR A 208 -12.51 28.87 -10.06
N TRP A 209 -11.52 28.18 -9.50
CA TRP A 209 -10.14 28.22 -9.95
C TRP A 209 -9.70 26.83 -10.40
N PRO A 210 -9.30 26.62 -11.67
CA PRO A 210 -8.65 25.38 -12.07
C PRO A 210 -7.23 25.35 -11.52
N GLY A 211 -6.74 24.16 -11.16
CA GLY A 211 -5.40 24.05 -10.61
C GLY A 211 -4.93 22.62 -10.39
N ARG A 212 -3.77 22.55 -9.74
CA ARG A 212 -3.11 21.31 -9.31
C ARG A 212 -3.34 21.11 -7.82
N LEU A 213 -3.75 19.92 -7.46
CA LEU A 213 -3.89 19.49 -6.07
C LEU A 213 -2.79 18.49 -5.73
N THR A 214 -2.09 18.74 -4.63
CA THR A 214 -1.07 17.85 -4.09
C THR A 214 -1.44 17.44 -2.68
N LEU A 215 -1.55 16.13 -2.43
CA LEU A 215 -1.65 15.58 -1.08
C LEU A 215 -0.27 15.15 -0.59
N THR A 216 0.00 15.52 0.65
CA THR A 216 1.18 15.07 1.39
C THR A 216 0.76 14.27 2.62
N ASP A 217 1.73 13.75 3.35
CA ASP A 217 1.48 13.12 4.65
C ASP A 217 1.12 14.12 5.77
N HIS A 218 0.93 15.42 5.48
CA HIS A 218 0.61 16.46 6.47
C HIS A 218 -0.48 17.46 6.02
N ALA A 219 -0.57 17.77 4.74
CA ALA A 219 -1.44 18.83 4.23
C ALA A 219 -1.86 18.60 2.77
N LEU A 220 -2.93 19.30 2.39
CA LEU A 220 -3.28 19.53 0.99
C LEU A 220 -2.69 20.86 0.53
N TYR A 221 -2.16 20.87 -0.69
CA TYR A 221 -1.67 22.05 -1.37
C TYR A 221 -2.44 22.24 -2.66
N PHE A 222 -3.06 23.40 -2.83
CA PHE A 222 -3.72 23.77 -4.07
C PHE A 222 -2.97 24.91 -4.76
N GLU A 223 -2.54 24.69 -5.99
CA GLU A 223 -1.86 25.66 -6.83
C GLU A 223 -2.78 26.00 -8.01
N ALA A 224 -3.35 27.21 -8.01
CA ALA A 224 -4.18 27.68 -9.11
C ALA A 224 -3.34 27.76 -10.39
N LEU A 225 -3.92 27.30 -11.50
CA LEU A 225 -3.32 27.40 -12.83
C LEU A 225 -3.62 28.77 -13.41
N HIS A 226 -2.58 29.57 -13.60
CA HIS A 226 -2.61 30.78 -14.40
C HIS A 226 -2.02 30.51 -15.80
N VAL A 227 -2.20 31.43 -16.74
CA VAL A 227 -1.96 31.28 -18.20
C VAL A 227 -0.71 30.44 -18.56
N VAL A 228 0.39 30.56 -17.81
CA VAL A 228 1.63 29.79 -18.03
C VAL A 228 2.33 29.32 -16.75
N SER A 229 1.77 29.54 -15.57
CA SER A 229 2.41 29.24 -14.28
C SER A 229 1.41 28.88 -13.19
N TYR A 230 1.91 28.20 -12.17
CA TYR A 230 1.16 27.93 -10.94
C TYR A 230 1.37 29.04 -9.92
N ASP A 231 0.29 29.45 -9.25
CA ASP A 231 0.34 30.41 -8.15
C ASP A 231 1.01 29.82 -6.90
N LYS A 232 1.27 30.68 -5.89
CA LYS A 232 1.69 30.21 -4.58
C LYS A 232 0.64 29.25 -4.01
N PRO A 233 1.07 28.12 -3.43
CA PRO A 233 0.13 27.11 -2.96
C PRO A 233 -0.70 27.62 -1.78
N LYS A 234 -2.02 27.44 -1.87
CA LYS A 234 -2.91 27.47 -0.70
C LYS A 234 -2.73 26.18 0.08
N ILE A 235 -2.62 26.28 1.40
CA ILE A 235 -2.33 25.15 2.29
C ILE A 235 -3.54 24.85 3.15
N TYR A 236 -4.00 23.60 3.15
CA TYR A 236 -5.01 23.09 4.08
C TYR A 236 -4.38 22.01 4.96
N ASP A 237 -4.06 22.39 6.20
CA ASP A 237 -3.33 21.55 7.14
C ASP A 237 -4.21 20.40 7.69
N LEU A 238 -3.71 19.16 7.61
CA LEU A 238 -4.39 17.96 8.12
C LEU A 238 -3.77 17.45 9.43
N SER A 239 -2.64 18.02 9.85
CA SER A 239 -1.83 17.60 11.00
C SER A 239 -2.14 18.37 12.29
N ASP A 240 -2.48 19.64 12.18
CA ASP A 240 -2.82 20.51 13.30
C ASP A 240 -4.26 20.28 13.79
N ASP A 241 -4.59 20.74 15.00
CA ASP A 241 -5.96 20.59 15.55
C ASP A 241 -6.82 21.80 15.17
N LEU A 242 -7.16 21.90 13.89
CA LEU A 242 -7.96 23.01 13.35
C LEU A 242 -9.45 22.66 13.27
N LYS A 243 -9.88 21.63 14.01
CA LYS A 243 -11.26 21.08 13.96
C LYS A 243 -11.72 20.83 12.52
N GLN A 244 -10.84 20.22 11.72
CA GLN A 244 -11.09 19.99 10.30
C GLN A 244 -12.33 19.13 10.08
N ILE A 245 -13.12 19.40 9.05
CA ILE A 245 -14.22 18.54 8.63
C ILE A 245 -14.04 18.29 7.14
N ILE A 246 -13.96 17.01 6.78
CA ILE A 246 -13.74 16.55 5.41
C ILE A 246 -14.90 15.64 5.02
N LYS A 247 -15.70 16.08 4.06
CA LYS A 247 -16.91 15.37 3.61
C LYS A 247 -17.13 15.53 2.10
N PRO A 248 -17.91 14.64 1.48
CA PRO A 248 -18.44 14.89 0.14
C PRO A 248 -19.22 16.21 0.11
N GLU A 249 -19.15 16.92 -1.01
CA GLU A 249 -19.89 18.15 -1.26
C GLU A 249 -20.52 18.10 -2.67
N LEU A 250 -21.75 18.59 -2.77
CA LEU A 250 -22.50 18.62 -4.03
C LEU A 250 -22.27 19.97 -4.70
N THR A 251 -21.64 19.99 -5.88
CA THR A 251 -21.33 21.24 -6.62
C THR A 251 -22.30 21.53 -7.76
N GLY A 252 -23.40 20.78 -7.86
CA GLY A 252 -24.40 20.93 -8.91
C GLY A 252 -25.49 21.96 -8.61
N PRO A 253 -26.17 22.48 -9.65
CA PRO A 253 -27.42 23.20 -9.47
C PRO A 253 -28.39 22.38 -8.60
N TRP A 254 -28.94 23.06 -7.58
CA TRP A 254 -29.95 22.52 -6.66
C TRP A 254 -29.50 21.34 -5.79
N GLY A 255 -28.19 21.14 -5.58
CA GLY A 255 -27.70 20.08 -4.69
C GLY A 255 -28.08 18.67 -5.16
N THR A 256 -28.22 18.48 -6.48
CA THR A 256 -28.56 17.17 -7.04
C THR A 256 -27.35 16.22 -6.98
N ARG A 257 -27.59 14.96 -6.60
CA ARG A 257 -26.55 13.91 -6.44
C ARG A 257 -25.78 13.58 -7.72
N LEU A 258 -26.26 14.05 -8.89
CA LEU A 258 -25.57 13.90 -10.18
C LEU A 258 -24.22 14.64 -10.21
N PHE A 259 -24.02 15.60 -9.28
CA PHE A 259 -22.81 16.43 -9.16
C PHE A 259 -22.08 16.21 -7.83
N ASP A 260 -22.10 14.99 -7.29
CA ASP A 260 -21.31 14.59 -6.10
C ASP A 260 -19.81 14.41 -6.42
N LYS A 261 -19.22 15.49 -6.94
CA LYS A 261 -17.89 15.52 -7.53
C LYS A 261 -16.88 16.27 -6.68
N ALA A 262 -17.26 16.77 -5.51
CA ALA A 262 -16.37 17.56 -4.67
C ALA A 262 -16.15 17.00 -3.26
N VAL A 263 -15.06 17.45 -2.66
CA VAL A 263 -14.73 17.29 -1.24
C VAL A 263 -14.71 18.68 -0.62
N SER A 264 -15.45 18.90 0.46
CA SER A 264 -15.32 20.12 1.25
C SER A 264 -14.31 19.92 2.38
N TYR A 265 -13.44 20.91 2.53
CA TYR A 265 -12.54 21.09 3.66
C TYR A 265 -13.02 22.32 4.45
N LYS A 266 -13.43 22.09 5.70
CA LYS A 266 -13.77 23.15 6.65
C LYS A 266 -12.82 23.07 7.83
N SER A 267 -12.40 24.21 8.38
CA SER A 267 -11.60 24.29 9.61
C SER A 267 -11.81 25.65 10.26
N ILE A 268 -11.36 25.81 11.52
CA ILE A 268 -11.45 27.10 12.22
C ILE A 268 -10.51 28.17 11.65
N SER A 269 -9.52 27.78 10.84
CA SER A 269 -8.59 28.72 10.21
C SER A 269 -9.13 29.31 8.91
N LEU A 270 -10.33 28.92 8.46
CA LEU A 270 -10.96 29.42 7.25
C LEU A 270 -12.29 30.10 7.58
N SER A 271 -12.53 31.27 6.99
CA SER A 271 -13.83 31.96 7.07
C SER A 271 -14.92 31.23 6.29
N GLU A 272 -14.56 30.61 5.16
CA GLU A 272 -15.45 29.82 4.32
C GLU A 272 -14.84 28.43 4.03
N PRO A 273 -15.65 27.37 3.87
CA PRO A 273 -15.14 26.07 3.46
C PRO A 273 -14.50 26.14 2.06
N ALA A 274 -13.36 25.49 1.89
CA ALA A 274 -12.80 25.25 0.57
C ALA A 274 -13.49 24.03 -0.04
N VAL A 275 -14.03 24.16 -1.25
CA VAL A 275 -14.66 23.04 -1.97
C VAL A 275 -13.78 22.66 -3.14
N ILE A 276 -13.28 21.44 -3.12
CA ILE A 276 -12.36 20.91 -4.13
C ILE A 276 -13.13 19.93 -5.00
N GLU A 277 -13.41 20.32 -6.23
CA GLU A 277 -14.12 19.51 -7.22
C GLU A 277 -13.16 18.74 -8.12
N PHE A 278 -13.55 17.49 -8.37
CA PHE A 278 -12.89 16.55 -9.26
C PHE A 278 -13.82 16.26 -10.44
N PRO A 279 -13.76 17.05 -11.52
CA PRO A 279 -14.55 16.80 -12.72
C PRO A 279 -14.32 15.37 -13.21
N GLU A 280 -15.43 14.67 -13.47
CA GLU A 280 -15.46 13.32 -14.04
C GLU A 280 -16.73 13.21 -14.91
N LEU A 281 -16.64 12.55 -16.07
CA LEU A 281 -17.78 12.45 -17.00
C LEU A 281 -18.90 11.56 -16.45
N LYS A 282 -18.56 10.45 -15.80
CA LYS A 282 -19.50 9.51 -15.20
C LYS A 282 -18.93 9.00 -13.87
N GLY A 283 -19.81 8.87 -12.87
CA GLY A 283 -19.43 8.40 -11.54
C GLY A 283 -18.76 9.47 -10.69
N HIS A 284 -18.19 9.01 -9.57
CA HIS A 284 -17.52 9.84 -8.56
C HIS A 284 -16.24 9.15 -8.05
N THR A 285 -15.63 8.28 -8.87
CA THR A 285 -14.51 7.44 -8.44
C THR A 285 -13.24 8.24 -8.19
N ARG A 286 -13.01 9.31 -8.97
CA ARG A 286 -11.91 10.25 -8.73
C ARG A 286 -12.09 10.99 -7.40
N ARG A 287 -13.29 11.48 -7.12
CA ARG A 287 -13.62 12.16 -5.86
C ARG A 287 -13.54 11.22 -4.66
N ASP A 288 -14.10 10.01 -4.74
CA ASP A 288 -14.06 9.03 -3.64
C ASP A 288 -12.62 8.63 -3.30
N PHE A 289 -11.79 8.42 -4.32
CA PHE A 289 -10.37 8.13 -4.11
C PHE A 289 -9.69 9.26 -3.35
N TRP A 290 -9.86 10.51 -3.79
CA TRP A 290 -9.30 11.67 -3.11
C TRP A 290 -9.85 11.82 -1.68
N LEU A 291 -11.16 11.70 -1.49
CA LEU A 291 -11.79 11.74 -0.18
C LEU A 291 -11.20 10.70 0.79
N ALA A 292 -10.99 9.46 0.32
CA ALA A 292 -10.42 8.39 1.12
C ALA A 292 -8.99 8.70 1.56
N ILE A 293 -8.11 9.09 0.64
CA ILE A 293 -6.70 9.35 0.97
C ILE A 293 -6.51 10.61 1.83
N ILE A 294 -7.34 11.64 1.66
CA ILE A 294 -7.30 12.83 2.51
C ILE A 294 -7.74 12.48 3.94
N ARG A 295 -8.83 11.72 4.07
CA ARG A 295 -9.33 11.27 5.37
C ARG A 295 -8.33 10.37 6.09
N GLU A 296 -7.65 9.48 5.38
CA GLU A 296 -6.61 8.62 5.94
C GLU A 296 -5.52 9.46 6.64
N ILE A 297 -5.03 10.52 5.97
CA ILE A 297 -4.04 11.44 6.57
C ILE A 297 -4.61 12.25 7.73
N LEU A 298 -5.83 12.77 7.61
CA LEU A 298 -6.48 13.47 8.72
C LEU A 298 -6.64 12.57 9.95
N TYR A 299 -7.07 11.32 9.75
CA TYR A 299 -7.37 10.40 10.84
C TYR A 299 -6.12 9.88 11.53
N VAL A 300 -5.03 9.62 10.80
CA VAL A 300 -3.78 9.21 11.45
C VAL A 300 -3.21 10.35 12.32
N HIS A 301 -3.27 11.61 11.89
CA HIS A 301 -2.83 12.74 12.72
C HIS A 301 -3.72 12.94 13.94
N ARG A 302 -5.05 12.77 13.79
CA ARG A 302 -5.98 12.77 14.94
C ARG A 302 -5.71 11.65 15.90
N PHE A 303 -5.44 10.45 15.40
CA PHE A 303 -5.10 9.29 16.20
C PHE A 303 -3.82 9.55 17.01
N ILE A 304 -2.75 9.99 16.34
CA ILE A 304 -1.48 10.36 16.96
C ILE A 304 -1.69 11.39 18.08
N LYS A 305 -2.45 12.47 17.81
CA LYS A 305 -2.71 13.51 18.80
C LYS A 305 -3.56 13.02 19.97
N LYS A 306 -4.62 12.27 19.69
CA LYS A 306 -5.54 11.73 20.72
C LYS A 306 -4.83 10.83 21.73
N PHE A 307 -3.85 10.06 21.26
CA PHE A 307 -3.10 9.10 22.06
C PHE A 307 -1.69 9.60 22.43
N GLU A 308 -1.40 10.88 22.16
CA GLU A 308 -0.11 11.53 22.47
C GLU A 308 1.12 10.76 21.94
N ILE A 309 0.95 10.09 20.80
CA ILE A 309 1.99 9.24 20.19
C ILE A 309 3.12 10.13 19.68
N SER A 310 4.35 9.78 20.05
CA SER A 310 5.55 10.56 19.73
C SER A 310 6.72 9.67 19.29
N GLY A 311 7.81 10.30 18.85
CA GLY A 311 9.02 9.58 18.43
C GLY A 311 8.77 8.55 17.31
N VAL A 312 9.36 7.37 17.44
CA VAL A 312 9.33 6.31 16.42
C VAL A 312 7.92 5.77 16.18
N GLU A 313 7.09 5.69 17.22
CA GLU A 313 5.71 5.19 17.13
C GLU A 313 4.83 6.12 16.28
N ARG A 314 5.10 7.42 16.34
CA ARG A 314 4.45 8.43 15.49
C ARG A 314 4.81 8.20 14.02
N ASP A 315 6.10 8.01 13.74
CA ASP A 315 6.59 7.76 12.39
C ASP A 315 6.05 6.43 11.83
N GLU A 316 5.89 5.42 12.68
CA GLU A 316 5.29 4.13 12.33
C GLU A 316 3.80 4.28 12.01
N ALA A 317 3.03 5.01 12.82
CA ALA A 317 1.61 5.28 12.58
C ALA A 317 1.41 6.00 11.24
N LEU A 318 2.19 7.06 10.98
CA LEU A 318 2.17 7.76 9.68
C LEU A 318 2.56 6.83 8.54
N SER A 319 3.60 6.02 8.71
CA SER A 319 4.04 5.08 7.68
C SER A 319 2.97 4.03 7.36
N LYS A 320 2.20 3.56 8.35
CA LYS A 320 1.08 2.63 8.15
C LYS A 320 -0.03 3.26 7.31
N ALA A 321 -0.40 4.51 7.59
CA ALA A 321 -1.38 5.27 6.80
C ALA A 321 -0.91 5.49 5.35
N VAL A 322 0.35 5.90 5.17
CA VAL A 322 0.98 6.05 3.85
C VAL A 322 0.97 4.73 3.08
N LEU A 323 1.33 3.61 3.71
CA LEU A 323 1.27 2.29 3.08
C LEU A 323 -0.17 1.92 2.68
N GLY A 324 -1.18 2.26 3.49
CA GLY A 324 -2.60 2.12 3.14
C GLY A 324 -2.95 2.82 1.82
N ILE A 325 -2.54 4.08 1.66
CA ILE A 325 -2.75 4.87 0.44
C ILE A 325 -2.03 4.23 -0.76
N LEU A 326 -0.79 3.79 -0.60
CA LEU A 326 -0.02 3.15 -1.67
C LEU A 326 -0.66 1.83 -2.15
N ARG A 327 -1.23 1.04 -1.23
CA ARG A 327 -2.02 -0.15 -1.58
C ARG A 327 -3.28 0.20 -2.35
N LEU A 328 -4.01 1.23 -1.91
CA LEU A 328 -5.20 1.71 -2.61
C LEU A 328 -4.86 2.16 -4.03
N GLN A 329 -3.75 2.87 -4.23
CA GLN A 329 -3.25 3.26 -5.56
C GLN A 329 -2.92 2.04 -6.44
N ALA A 330 -2.33 0.99 -5.86
CA ALA A 330 -2.01 -0.25 -6.57
C ALA A 330 -3.28 -0.98 -7.05
N ILE A 331 -4.28 -1.07 -6.17
CA ILE A 331 -5.57 -1.71 -6.44
C ILE A 331 -6.38 -0.91 -7.47
N LYS A 332 -6.46 0.42 -7.34
CA LYS A 332 -7.19 1.28 -8.27
C LYS A 332 -6.78 1.03 -9.72
N LYS A 333 -5.48 0.88 -9.99
CA LYS A 333 -4.94 0.57 -11.32
C LYS A 333 -5.30 -0.83 -11.82
N LEU A 334 -5.52 -1.77 -10.90
CA LEU A 334 -5.87 -3.15 -11.18
C LEU A 334 -7.37 -3.27 -11.49
N VAL A 335 -8.23 -2.69 -10.66
CA VAL A 335 -9.70 -2.66 -10.86
C VAL A 335 -10.08 -1.92 -12.15
N LEU A 336 -9.47 -0.76 -12.42
CA LEU A 336 -9.73 -0.02 -13.67
C LEU A 336 -9.37 -0.83 -14.92
N LYS A 337 -8.39 -1.73 -14.85
CA LYS A 337 -8.07 -2.63 -15.97
C LYS A 337 -9.10 -3.75 -16.12
N PHE A 338 -9.62 -4.27 -15.01
CA PHE A 338 -10.66 -5.31 -15.05
C PHE A 338 -12.03 -4.79 -15.52
N CYS A 339 -12.32 -3.49 -15.38
CA CYS A 339 -13.53 -2.90 -15.95
C CYS A 339 -13.40 -2.48 -17.43
N LEU A 340 -12.20 -2.58 -18.01
CA LEU A 340 -11.91 -2.24 -19.42
C LEU A 340 -11.66 -3.46 -20.31
N LEU A 341 -11.74 -4.66 -19.72
CA LEU A 341 -11.78 -5.97 -20.40
C LEU A 341 -13.19 -6.53 -20.21
#